data_AF-A0A6I7F8X6-F1
#
_entry.id   AF-A0A6I7F8X6-F1
#
_cell.length_a   1.000
_cell.length_b   1.000
_cell.length_c   1.000
_cell.angle_alpha   90.00
_cell.angle_beta   90.00
_cell.angle_gamma   90.00
#
_symmetry.space_group_name_H-M   'P 1'
#
loop_
_entity.id
_entity.type
_entity.pdbx_description
1 polymer ?
#
loop_
_entity_poly.entity_id
_entity_poly.type
_entity_poly.pdbx_seq_one_letter_code
_entity_poly.pdbx_strand_id
1 'polypeptide(L)'
;MKVLIPKQHGAWAMLAVPFILGVVGGGADGRHVPLFIGWLFLYLAAFPVTMMVKKKKTAYYQKWAGVYSIPAVSFLVIAVWMEPGLVLLGVSLFPLFLINLYYAKTNNDRALLNDVAAIGVFSAGGVASYWIGAGMLDGWAWFIFIQSILFFTGSAFYVKSMIREKKNKRFKWYSWGYHTVLPILSLGFGAGWAVVGLIPSSIRAWLFYGRKLSVKKIGIFELVNACVFLTVVSVFLLRI
;
A
#
# COMPACT_ATOMS: atom_id res chain seq x y z
N MET A 1 -4.39 -13.38 26.58
CA MET A 1 -4.12 -11.97 26.15
C MET A 1 -4.56 -11.81 24.69
N LYS A 2 -5.07 -10.65 24.28
CA LYS A 2 -5.53 -10.41 22.89
C LYS A 2 -4.34 -10.13 21.96
N VAL A 3 -4.35 -10.74 20.77
CA VAL A 3 -3.35 -10.54 19.69
C VAL A 3 -3.35 -9.08 19.22
N LEU A 4 -2.18 -8.52 18.94
CA LEU A 4 -2.04 -7.13 18.48
C LEU A 4 -2.19 -7.02 16.96
N ILE A 5 -3.41 -6.80 16.48
CA ILE A 5 -3.67 -6.63 15.04
C ILE A 5 -3.87 -5.15 14.70
N PRO A 6 -3.16 -4.60 13.70
CA PRO A 6 -3.40 -3.25 13.21
C PRO A 6 -4.84 -3.07 12.72
N LYS A 7 -5.55 -2.07 13.27
CA LYS A 7 -6.96 -1.78 12.95
C LYS A 7 -7.16 -1.03 11.63
N GLN A 8 -6.11 -0.86 10.84
CA GLN A 8 -6.12 -0.04 9.63
C GLN A 8 -6.57 -0.89 8.44
N HIS A 9 -7.89 -1.01 8.24
CA HIS A 9 -8.45 -1.86 7.18
C HIS A 9 -7.91 -1.54 5.77
N GLY A 10 -7.66 -0.25 5.46
CA GLY A 10 -7.09 0.15 4.17
C GLY A 10 -5.64 -0.30 3.95
N ALA A 11 -4.84 -0.40 5.02
CA ALA A 11 -3.44 -0.84 4.93
C ALA A 11 -3.33 -2.32 4.54
N TRP A 12 -4.33 -3.15 4.87
CA TRP A 12 -4.38 -4.54 4.42
C TRP A 12 -4.55 -4.66 2.91
N ALA A 13 -5.35 -3.78 2.29
CA ALA A 13 -5.45 -3.74 0.83
C ALA A 13 -4.14 -3.26 0.19
N MET A 14 -3.48 -2.26 0.79
CA MET A 14 -2.17 -1.78 0.33
C MET A 14 -1.08 -2.85 0.47
N LEU A 15 -1.15 -3.71 1.48
CA LEU A 15 -0.25 -4.84 1.66
C LEU A 15 -0.42 -5.89 0.55
N ALA A 16 -1.67 -6.24 0.26
CA ALA A 16 -2.00 -7.40 -0.57
C ALA A 16 -2.08 -7.07 -2.07
N VAL A 17 -2.72 -5.96 -2.46
CA VAL A 17 -3.02 -5.68 -3.88
C VAL A 17 -1.75 -5.53 -4.73
N PRO A 18 -0.76 -4.67 -4.38
CA PRO A 18 0.46 -4.56 -5.18
C PRO A 18 1.21 -5.89 -5.23
N PHE A 19 1.27 -6.61 -4.10
CA PHE A 19 1.92 -7.91 -4.03
C PHE A 19 1.29 -8.92 -4.99
N ILE A 20 -0.05 -9.03 -4.99
CA ILE A 20 -0.78 -9.92 -5.90
C ILE A 20 -0.59 -9.51 -7.36
N LEU A 21 -0.60 -8.21 -7.66
CA LEU A 21 -0.29 -7.72 -9.01
C LEU A 21 1.13 -8.14 -9.44
N GLY A 22 2.09 -8.11 -8.51
CA GLY A 22 3.43 -8.65 -8.73
C GLY A 22 3.43 -10.14 -9.05
N VAL A 23 2.69 -10.97 -8.30
CA VAL A 23 2.56 -12.41 -8.58
C VAL A 23 1.95 -12.64 -9.98
N VAL A 24 0.90 -11.88 -10.31
CA VAL A 24 0.20 -12.02 -11.59
C VAL A 24 1.09 -11.60 -12.76
N GLY A 25 1.77 -10.46 -12.64
CA GLY A 25 2.62 -9.96 -13.72
C GLY A 25 3.95 -10.70 -13.85
N GLY A 26 4.54 -11.15 -12.74
CA GLY A 26 5.82 -11.86 -12.72
C GLY A 26 5.69 -13.37 -12.91
N GLY A 27 4.49 -13.92 -12.82
CA GLY A 27 4.24 -15.36 -12.83
C GLY A 27 4.29 -15.98 -11.42
N ALA A 28 3.34 -16.87 -11.13
CA ALA A 28 3.25 -17.51 -9.83
C ALA A 28 4.39 -18.51 -9.60
N ASP A 29 5.05 -18.37 -8.45
CA ASP A 29 6.20 -19.18 -8.04
C ASP A 29 6.13 -19.46 -6.52
N GLY A 30 6.55 -20.63 -6.07
CA GLY A 30 6.61 -20.97 -4.64
C GLY A 30 7.48 -20.01 -3.81
N ARG A 31 8.44 -19.34 -4.44
CA ARG A 31 9.30 -18.31 -3.84
C ARG A 31 8.53 -17.08 -3.31
N HIS A 32 7.29 -16.86 -3.76
CA HIS A 32 6.42 -15.81 -3.22
C HIS A 32 5.96 -16.09 -1.79
N VAL A 33 5.89 -17.36 -1.37
CA VAL A 33 5.41 -17.74 -0.04
C VAL A 33 6.32 -17.17 1.06
N PRO A 34 7.65 -17.43 1.07
CA PRO A 34 8.52 -16.83 2.07
C PRO A 34 8.54 -15.31 1.97
N LEU A 35 8.54 -14.72 0.77
CA LEU A 35 8.48 -13.28 0.60
C LEU A 35 7.21 -12.69 1.24
N PHE A 36 6.03 -13.25 0.98
CA PHE A 36 4.77 -12.75 1.51
C PHE A 36 4.67 -12.89 3.03
N ILE A 37 5.14 -14.01 3.59
CA ILE A 37 5.17 -14.20 5.04
C ILE A 37 6.08 -13.15 5.68
N GLY A 38 7.30 -12.97 5.15
CA GLY A 38 8.22 -11.94 5.61
C GLY A 38 7.62 -10.54 5.54
N TRP A 39 7.00 -10.21 4.41
CA TRP A 39 6.31 -8.94 4.15
C TRP A 39 5.13 -8.67 5.09
N LEU A 40 4.27 -9.68 5.31
CA LEU A 40 3.14 -9.61 6.23
C LEU A 40 3.62 -9.36 7.67
N PHE A 41 4.61 -10.11 8.13
CA PHE A 41 5.13 -9.95 9.49
C PHE A 41 5.92 -8.65 9.67
N LEU A 42 6.59 -8.15 8.62
CA LEU A 42 7.20 -6.82 8.63
C LEU A 42 6.15 -5.72 8.83
N TYR A 43 5.02 -5.81 8.12
CA TYR A 43 3.88 -4.90 8.34
C TYR A 43 3.32 -5.01 9.76
N LEU A 44 3.14 -6.24 10.27
CA LEU A 44 2.68 -6.46 11.64
C LEU A 44 3.66 -5.89 12.67
N ALA A 45 4.97 -5.98 12.44
CA ALA A 45 6.02 -5.44 13.31
C ALA A 45 6.11 -3.90 13.26
N ALA A 46 5.83 -3.27 12.11
CA ALA A 46 5.85 -1.82 11.97
C ALA A 46 4.88 -1.11 12.93
N PHE A 47 3.72 -1.73 13.23
CA PHE A 47 2.74 -1.16 14.15
C PHE A 47 3.21 -1.03 15.62
N PRO A 48 3.65 -2.10 16.31
CA PRO A 48 4.21 -1.98 17.65
C PRO A 48 5.45 -1.09 17.69
N VAL A 49 6.32 -1.12 16.67
CA VAL A 49 7.50 -0.24 16.58
C VAL A 49 7.08 1.24 16.57
N THR A 50 6.11 1.62 15.74
CA THR A 50 5.60 3.01 15.72
C THR A 50 4.91 3.41 17.03
N MET A 51 4.25 2.48 17.74
CA MET A 51 3.69 2.74 19.07
C MET A 51 4.77 2.93 20.15
N MET A 52 5.87 2.19 20.08
CA MET A 52 7.03 2.37 20.96
C MET A 52 7.68 3.74 20.76
N VAL A 53 7.82 4.18 19.50
CA VAL A 53 8.37 5.51 19.17
C VAL A 53 7.52 6.64 19.78
N LYS A 54 6.21 6.43 19.94
CA LYS A 54 5.30 7.35 20.65
C LYS A 54 5.39 7.29 22.17
N LYS A 55 6.33 6.51 22.73
CA LYS A 55 6.49 6.27 24.17
C LYS A 55 5.23 5.74 24.86
N LYS A 56 4.39 4.98 24.15
CA LYS A 56 3.17 4.37 24.72
C LYS A 56 3.47 2.96 25.22
N LYS A 57 3.10 2.62 26.46
CA LYS A 57 3.04 1.26 27.07
C LYS A 57 4.10 0.29 26.51
N THR A 58 5.36 0.61 26.76
CA THR A 58 6.53 0.06 26.06
C THR A 58 6.65 -1.46 26.17
N ALA A 59 6.45 -2.07 27.33
CA ALA A 59 6.61 -3.52 27.51
C ALA A 59 5.66 -4.37 26.63
N TYR A 60 4.41 -3.94 26.47
CA TYR A 60 3.43 -4.65 25.63
C TYR A 60 3.82 -4.59 24.15
N TYR A 61 4.19 -3.40 23.66
CA TYR A 61 4.57 -3.23 22.26
C TYR A 61 5.96 -3.79 21.95
N GLN A 62 6.91 -3.75 22.88
CA GLN A 62 8.22 -4.42 22.76
C GLN A 62 8.06 -5.92 22.54
N LYS A 63 7.19 -6.57 23.33
CA LYS A 63 6.88 -7.99 23.16
C LYS A 63 6.36 -8.27 21.74
N TRP A 64 5.36 -7.53 21.28
CA TRP A 64 4.79 -7.75 19.94
C TRP A 64 5.73 -7.37 18.80
N ALA A 65 6.59 -6.36 18.99
CA ALA A 65 7.65 -6.04 18.05
C ALA A 65 8.59 -7.24 17.90
N GLY A 66 9.03 -7.86 18.99
CA GLY A 66 9.85 -9.08 18.94
C GLY A 66 9.12 -10.26 18.28
N VAL A 67 7.89 -10.55 18.72
CA VAL A 67 7.07 -11.66 18.18
C VAL A 67 6.85 -11.56 16.68
N TYR A 68 6.65 -10.36 16.14
CA TYR A 68 6.47 -10.16 14.71
C TYR A 68 7.79 -10.01 13.95
N SER A 69 8.84 -9.46 14.56
CA SER A 69 10.14 -9.28 13.88
C SER A 69 10.86 -10.60 13.65
N ILE A 70 10.72 -11.60 14.53
CA ILE A 70 11.36 -12.91 14.35
C ILE A 70 10.92 -13.57 13.03
N PRO A 71 9.63 -13.86 12.79
CA PRO A 71 9.20 -14.42 11.52
C PRO A 71 9.43 -13.46 10.35
N ALA A 72 9.31 -12.14 10.54
CA ALA A 72 9.63 -11.18 9.48
C ALA A 72 11.07 -11.35 8.98
N VAL A 73 12.04 -11.33 9.89
CA VAL A 73 13.47 -11.47 9.56
C VAL A 73 13.76 -12.84 8.99
N SER A 74 13.30 -13.92 9.62
CA SER A 74 13.58 -15.28 9.14
C SER A 74 13.11 -15.50 7.70
N PHE A 75 11.88 -15.08 7.38
CA PHE A 75 11.32 -15.26 6.05
C PHE A 75 11.86 -14.27 5.01
N LEU A 76 12.19 -13.03 5.42
CA LEU A 76 12.86 -12.08 4.53
C LEU A 76 14.31 -12.50 4.23
N VAL A 77 15.02 -13.11 5.19
CA VAL A 77 16.36 -13.68 4.95
C VAL A 77 16.28 -14.82 3.95
N ILE A 78 15.28 -15.70 4.07
CA ILE A 78 15.02 -16.75 3.07
C ILE A 78 14.76 -16.12 1.69
N ALA A 79 13.89 -15.11 1.60
CA ALA A 79 13.59 -14.43 0.35
C ALA A 79 14.82 -13.75 -0.26
N VAL A 80 15.65 -13.09 0.55
CA VAL A 80 16.92 -12.47 0.13
C VAL A 80 17.94 -13.52 -0.31
N TRP A 81 17.99 -14.68 0.32
CA TRP A 81 18.88 -15.77 -0.11
C TRP A 81 18.49 -16.30 -1.49
N MET A 82 17.20 -16.26 -1.81
CA MET A 82 16.65 -16.69 -3.10
C MET A 82 16.76 -15.60 -4.18
N GLU A 83 16.71 -14.32 -3.78
CA GLU A 83 16.91 -13.16 -4.65
C GLU A 83 17.70 -12.06 -3.90
N PRO A 84 19.05 -12.07 -3.98
CA PRO A 84 19.91 -11.15 -3.23
C PRO A 84 19.64 -9.66 -3.53
N GLY A 85 19.13 -9.36 -4.73
CA GLY A 85 18.77 -8.00 -5.12
C GLY A 85 17.71 -7.34 -4.22
N LEU A 86 16.91 -8.13 -3.50
CA LEU A 86 15.92 -7.63 -2.54
C LEU A 86 16.54 -6.81 -1.40
N VAL A 87 17.84 -6.99 -1.09
CA VAL A 87 18.54 -6.14 -0.12
C VAL A 87 18.56 -4.69 -0.57
N LEU A 88 18.86 -4.43 -1.85
CA LEU A 88 18.89 -3.07 -2.39
C LEU A 88 17.49 -2.44 -2.38
N LEU A 89 16.47 -3.23 -2.71
CA LEU A 89 15.08 -2.79 -2.60
C LEU A 89 14.75 -2.42 -1.14
N GLY A 90 15.06 -3.29 -0.17
CA GLY A 90 14.82 -3.02 1.25
C GLY A 90 15.54 -1.76 1.75
N VAL A 91 16.81 -1.58 1.37
CA VAL A 91 17.59 -0.38 1.72
C VAL A 91 16.98 0.88 1.11
N SER A 92 16.52 0.82 -0.15
CA SER A 92 15.90 1.96 -0.83
C SER A 92 14.58 2.41 -0.16
N LEU A 93 13.89 1.53 0.56
CA LEU A 93 12.67 1.84 1.31
C LEU A 93 12.94 2.43 2.69
N PHE A 94 14.17 2.33 3.20
CA PHE A 94 14.52 2.81 4.54
C PHE A 94 14.23 4.31 4.75
N PRO A 95 14.54 5.23 3.81
CA PRO A 95 14.17 6.64 3.94
C PRO A 95 12.65 6.86 4.09
N LEU A 96 11.81 6.11 3.37
CA LEU A 96 10.35 6.20 3.48
C LEU A 96 9.86 5.70 4.84
N PHE A 97 10.52 4.68 5.39
CA PHE A 97 10.26 4.23 6.76
C PHE A 97 10.65 5.28 7.79
N LEU A 98 11.76 6.00 7.62
CA LEU A 98 12.16 7.09 8.50
C LEU A 98 11.14 8.23 8.51
N ILE A 99 10.54 8.58 7.36
CA ILE A 99 9.43 9.54 7.28
C ILE A 99 8.26 9.05 8.16
N ASN A 100 7.92 7.76 8.09
CA ASN A 100 6.88 7.17 8.93
C ASN A 100 7.20 7.27 10.43
N LEU A 101 8.44 7.00 10.82
CA LEU A 101 8.88 7.13 12.21
C LEU A 101 8.85 8.58 12.70
N TYR A 102 9.23 9.55 11.86
CA TYR A 102 9.17 10.97 12.18
C TYR A 102 7.72 11.42 12.47
N TYR A 103 6.77 11.06 11.60
CA TYR A 103 5.35 11.38 11.81
C TYR A 103 4.75 10.64 13.00
N ALA A 104 5.19 9.40 13.27
CA ALA A 104 4.81 8.70 14.48
C ALA A 104 5.31 9.44 15.74
N LYS A 105 6.59 9.85 15.78
CA LYS A 105 7.20 10.56 16.91
C LYS A 105 6.48 11.88 17.22
N THR A 106 6.05 12.60 16.18
CA THR A 106 5.32 13.87 16.31
C THR A 106 3.81 13.69 16.52
N ASN A 107 3.33 12.44 16.67
CA ASN A 107 1.90 12.09 16.77
C ASN A 107 1.05 12.62 15.59
N ASN A 108 1.67 12.79 14.43
CA ASN A 108 1.05 13.29 13.21
C ASN A 108 1.01 12.21 12.12
N ASP A 109 0.64 10.98 12.49
CA ASP A 109 0.52 9.83 11.57
C ASP A 109 -0.45 10.07 10.42
N ARG A 110 -1.31 11.08 10.57
CA ARG A 110 -2.39 11.40 9.65
C ARG A 110 -1.97 12.42 8.59
N ALA A 111 -0.70 12.81 8.55
CA ALA A 111 -0.16 13.69 7.51
C ALA A 111 -0.25 13.03 6.13
N LEU A 112 -0.51 13.82 5.08
CA LEU A 112 -0.61 13.29 3.72
C LEU A 112 0.73 12.74 3.22
N LEU A 113 1.83 13.43 3.51
CA LEU A 113 3.17 12.96 3.17
C LEU A 113 3.49 11.61 3.82
N ASN A 114 3.04 11.41 5.07
CA ASN A 114 3.16 10.11 5.74
C ASN A 114 2.41 9.00 5.00
N ASP A 115 1.16 9.27 4.62
CA ASP A 115 0.34 8.30 3.89
C ASP A 115 0.99 7.96 2.53
N VAL A 116 1.51 8.95 1.79
CA VAL A 116 2.20 8.74 0.51
C VAL A 116 3.49 7.93 0.68
N ALA A 117 4.27 8.20 1.74
CA ALA A 117 5.48 7.43 2.03
C ALA A 117 5.14 5.96 2.35
N ALA A 118 4.10 5.72 3.15
CA ALA A 118 3.60 4.37 3.40
C ALA A 118 3.09 3.68 2.13
N ILE A 119 2.37 4.39 1.25
CA ILE A 119 1.90 3.87 -0.04
C ILE A 119 3.08 3.47 -0.93
N GLY A 120 4.16 4.27 -0.95
CA GLY A 120 5.39 3.92 -1.67
C GLY A 120 6.02 2.62 -1.15
N VAL A 121 6.14 2.47 0.18
CA VAL A 121 6.60 1.23 0.80
C VAL A 121 5.70 0.06 0.40
N PHE A 122 4.39 0.20 0.54
CA PHE A 122 3.45 -0.87 0.22
C PHE A 122 3.48 -1.27 -1.27
N SER A 123 3.59 -0.29 -2.16
CA SER A 123 3.66 -0.52 -3.61
C SER A 123 4.93 -1.26 -4.01
N ALA A 124 6.03 -1.09 -3.28
CA ALA A 124 7.27 -1.83 -3.50
C ALA A 124 7.13 -3.34 -3.23
N GLY A 125 6.12 -3.77 -2.46
CA GLY A 125 5.76 -5.17 -2.35
C GLY A 125 5.37 -5.80 -3.69
N GLY A 126 4.81 -5.01 -4.62
CA GLY A 126 4.54 -5.43 -5.99
C GLY A 126 5.81 -5.59 -6.83
N VAL A 127 6.79 -4.70 -6.66
CA VAL A 127 8.11 -4.81 -7.31
C VAL A 127 8.84 -6.06 -6.83
N ALA A 128 8.91 -6.28 -5.51
CA ALA A 128 9.55 -7.45 -4.93
C ALA A 128 8.91 -8.76 -5.42
N SER A 129 7.58 -8.79 -5.44
CA SER A 129 6.79 -9.93 -5.89
C SER A 129 7.00 -10.21 -7.38
N TYR A 130 6.89 -9.18 -8.23
CA TYR A 130 7.17 -9.31 -9.67
C TYR A 130 8.57 -9.84 -9.93
N TRP A 131 9.59 -9.28 -9.29
CA TRP A 131 10.97 -9.66 -9.47
C TRP A 131 11.21 -11.14 -9.12
N ILE A 132 10.63 -11.61 -8.00
CA ILE A 132 10.72 -13.02 -7.62
C ILE A 132 10.13 -13.95 -8.69
N GLY A 133 8.97 -13.62 -9.25
CA GLY A 133 8.36 -14.42 -10.31
C GLY A 133 9.15 -14.35 -11.62
N ALA A 134 9.40 -13.14 -12.13
CA ALA A 134 9.96 -12.90 -13.45
C ALA A 134 11.48 -13.15 -13.52
N GLY A 135 12.18 -13.14 -12.39
CA GLY A 135 13.64 -13.23 -12.32
C GLY A 135 14.38 -11.98 -12.82
N MET A 136 13.66 -10.90 -13.16
CA MET A 136 14.23 -9.65 -13.62
C MET A 136 13.38 -8.44 -13.20
N LEU A 137 14.00 -7.26 -13.20
CA LEU A 137 13.31 -5.98 -13.07
C LEU A 137 13.24 -5.31 -14.45
N ASP A 138 12.02 -5.14 -14.94
CA ASP A 138 11.75 -4.49 -16.22
C ASP A 138 10.64 -3.43 -16.07
N GLY A 139 10.12 -2.96 -17.21
CA GLY A 139 9.05 -1.96 -17.24
C GLY A 139 7.78 -2.39 -16.51
N TRP A 140 7.48 -3.69 -16.41
CA TRP A 140 6.26 -4.19 -15.78
C TRP A 140 6.32 -4.12 -14.25
N ALA A 141 7.50 -4.35 -13.66
CA ALA A 141 7.72 -4.11 -12.23
C ALA A 141 7.41 -2.64 -11.87
N TRP A 142 7.93 -1.70 -12.66
CA TRP A 142 7.69 -0.26 -12.48
C TRP A 142 6.26 0.15 -12.78
N PHE A 143 5.64 -0.47 -13.78
CA PHE A 143 4.22 -0.30 -14.06
C PHE A 143 3.38 -0.65 -12.83
N ILE A 144 3.55 -1.84 -12.24
CA ILE A 144 2.81 -2.28 -11.05
C ILE A 144 3.03 -1.31 -9.88
N PHE A 145 4.27 -0.88 -9.68
CA PHE A 145 4.62 0.10 -8.65
C PHE A 145 3.87 1.42 -8.82
N ILE A 146 3.96 2.02 -10.02
CA ILE A 146 3.38 3.32 -10.32
C ILE A 146 1.85 3.27 -10.28
N GLN A 147 1.24 2.26 -10.90
CA GLN A 147 -0.23 2.13 -10.88
C GLN A 147 -0.76 1.92 -9.47
N SER A 148 -0.04 1.17 -8.62
CA SER A 148 -0.38 0.99 -7.21
C SER A 148 -0.28 2.32 -6.43
N ILE A 149 0.78 3.09 -6.63
CA ILE A 149 0.94 4.42 -6.02
C ILE A 149 -0.22 5.33 -6.44
N LEU A 150 -0.52 5.38 -7.74
CA LEU A 150 -1.57 6.22 -8.30
C LEU A 150 -2.94 5.88 -7.69
N PHE A 151 -3.28 4.59 -7.63
CA PHE A 151 -4.53 4.11 -7.07
C PHE A 151 -4.66 4.44 -5.58
N PHE A 152 -3.69 4.03 -4.76
CA PHE A 152 -3.78 4.17 -3.32
C PHE A 152 -3.61 5.61 -2.83
N THR A 153 -2.89 6.46 -3.58
CA THR A 153 -2.83 7.89 -3.28
C THR A 153 -4.18 8.55 -3.54
N GLY A 154 -4.90 8.15 -4.60
CA GLY A 154 -6.29 8.57 -4.82
C GLY A 154 -7.21 8.17 -3.67
N SER A 155 -7.09 6.92 -3.20
CA SER A 155 -7.79 6.46 -2.00
C SER A 155 -7.49 7.33 -0.77
N ALA A 156 -6.22 7.68 -0.52
CA ALA A 156 -5.84 8.56 0.59
C ALA A 156 -6.48 9.95 0.50
N PHE A 157 -6.49 10.56 -0.69
CA PHE A 157 -7.17 11.84 -0.92
C PHE A 157 -8.67 11.74 -0.66
N TYR A 158 -9.33 10.71 -1.21
CA TYR A 158 -10.75 10.52 -1.01
C TYR A 158 -11.10 10.32 0.47
N VAL A 159 -10.45 9.38 1.16
CA VAL A 159 -10.72 9.05 2.56
C VAL A 159 -10.52 10.27 3.45
N LYS A 160 -9.46 11.07 3.21
CA LYS A 160 -9.27 12.33 3.93
C LYS A 160 -10.39 13.31 3.65
N SER A 161 -10.78 13.52 2.39
CA SER A 161 -11.86 14.44 2.02
C SER A 161 -13.22 14.07 2.65
N MET A 162 -13.45 12.79 2.96
CA MET A 162 -14.71 12.30 3.52
C MET A 162 -14.74 12.20 5.04
N ILE A 163 -13.59 11.89 5.67
CA ILE A 163 -13.53 11.58 7.10
C ILE A 163 -12.81 12.69 7.87
N ARG A 164 -11.52 12.90 7.57
CA ARG A 164 -10.61 13.68 8.42
C ARG A 164 -10.67 15.17 8.09
N GLU A 165 -10.64 15.48 6.79
CA GLU A 165 -10.62 16.83 6.21
C GLU A 165 -11.99 17.24 5.66
N LYS A 166 -13.08 16.59 6.10
CA LYS A 166 -14.43 16.79 5.55
C LYS A 166 -14.98 18.22 5.65
N LYS A 167 -14.46 19.02 6.60
CA LYS A 167 -14.82 20.44 6.75
C LYS A 167 -13.86 21.38 5.99
N ASN A 168 -12.78 20.85 5.42
CA ASN A 168 -11.76 21.62 4.73
C ASN A 168 -12.07 21.67 3.22
N LYS A 169 -12.57 22.82 2.75
CA LYS A 169 -12.92 23.03 1.34
C LYS A 169 -11.72 22.91 0.39
N ARG A 170 -10.48 23.16 0.84
CA ARG A 170 -9.29 22.97 0.00
C ARG A 170 -9.06 21.49 -0.31
N PHE A 171 -9.31 20.62 0.67
CA PHE A 171 -9.10 19.19 0.52
C PHE A 171 -10.09 18.54 -0.46
N LYS A 172 -11.27 19.13 -0.63
CA LYS A 172 -12.20 18.80 -1.72
C LYS A 172 -11.52 18.98 -3.08
N TRP A 173 -10.96 20.16 -3.33
CA TRP A 173 -10.32 20.48 -4.61
C TRP A 173 -9.07 19.66 -4.86
N TYR A 174 -8.28 19.36 -3.83
CA TYR A 174 -7.15 18.42 -3.97
C TYR A 174 -7.62 17.02 -4.39
N SER A 175 -8.66 16.50 -3.74
CA SER A 175 -9.23 15.20 -4.10
C SER A 175 -9.80 15.21 -5.52
N TRP A 176 -10.63 16.19 -5.87
CA TRP A 176 -11.23 16.30 -7.20
C TRP A 176 -10.19 16.50 -8.31
N GLY A 177 -9.23 17.40 -8.10
CA GLY A 177 -8.12 17.62 -9.03
C GLY A 177 -7.33 16.33 -9.26
N TYR A 178 -6.93 15.64 -8.18
CA TYR A 178 -6.24 14.37 -8.28
C TYR A 178 -7.03 13.32 -9.08
N HIS A 179 -8.32 13.14 -8.78
CA HIS A 179 -9.15 12.15 -9.49
C HIS A 179 -9.52 12.57 -10.93
N THR A 180 -9.32 13.83 -11.31
CA THR A 180 -9.42 14.29 -12.71
C THR A 180 -8.19 13.87 -13.50
N VAL A 181 -7.00 14.09 -12.93
CA VAL A 181 -5.72 13.81 -13.62
C VAL A 181 -5.30 12.35 -13.51
N LEU A 182 -5.82 11.61 -12.52
CA LEU A 182 -5.46 10.21 -12.24
C LEU A 182 -5.55 9.29 -13.48
N PRO A 183 -6.65 9.26 -14.25
CA PRO A 183 -6.72 8.44 -15.47
C PRO A 183 -5.67 8.84 -16.52
N ILE A 184 -5.43 10.14 -16.67
CA ILE A 184 -4.45 10.69 -17.63
C ILE A 184 -3.04 10.28 -17.25
N LEU A 185 -2.68 10.42 -15.98
CA LEU A 185 -1.38 9.96 -15.45
C LEU A 185 -1.22 8.45 -15.62
N SER A 186 -2.25 7.67 -15.29
CA SER A 186 -2.24 6.21 -15.44
C SER A 186 -1.99 5.79 -16.89
N LEU A 187 -2.66 6.44 -17.86
CA LEU A 187 -2.44 6.23 -19.29
C LEU A 187 -1.02 6.62 -19.73
N GLY A 188 -0.51 7.76 -19.25
CA GLY A 188 0.86 8.21 -19.51
C GLY A 188 1.94 7.24 -18.99
N PHE A 189 1.61 6.46 -17.97
CA PHE A 189 2.43 5.37 -17.43
C PHE A 189 2.00 3.99 -17.95
N GLY A 190 1.48 3.91 -19.18
CA GLY A 190 1.32 2.65 -19.91
C GLY A 190 0.08 1.82 -19.56
N ALA A 191 -0.93 2.38 -18.89
CA ALA A 191 -2.11 1.59 -18.48
C ALA A 191 -2.93 1.03 -19.65
N GLY A 192 -2.85 1.61 -20.85
CA GLY A 192 -3.69 1.18 -21.97
C GLY A 192 -5.17 1.11 -21.55
N TRP A 193 -5.82 -0.02 -21.79
CA TRP A 193 -7.22 -0.21 -21.38
C TRP A 193 -7.39 -0.46 -19.87
N ALA A 194 -6.33 -0.80 -19.12
CA ALA A 194 -6.39 -1.04 -17.67
C ALA A 194 -6.81 0.21 -16.87
N VAL A 195 -6.74 1.41 -17.48
CA VAL A 195 -7.25 2.66 -16.88
C VAL A 195 -8.70 2.54 -16.41
N VAL A 196 -9.50 1.65 -17.01
CA VAL A 196 -10.88 1.37 -16.60
C VAL A 196 -10.97 0.99 -15.12
N GLY A 197 -9.94 0.35 -14.55
CA GLY A 197 -9.87 -0.01 -13.13
C GLY A 197 -9.84 1.19 -12.17
N LEU A 198 -9.46 2.38 -12.67
CA LEU A 198 -9.39 3.63 -11.89
C LEU A 198 -10.66 4.48 -12.00
N ILE A 199 -11.54 4.17 -12.96
CA ILE A 199 -12.75 4.95 -13.23
C ILE A 199 -13.72 4.92 -12.03
N PRO A 200 -14.03 3.76 -11.41
CA PRO A 200 -14.89 3.73 -10.22
C PRO A 200 -14.34 4.57 -9.05
N SER A 201 -13.02 4.53 -8.84
CA SER A 201 -12.33 5.34 -7.82
C SER A 201 -12.52 6.83 -8.08
N SER A 202 -12.36 7.25 -9.35
CA SER A 202 -12.52 8.63 -9.78
C SER A 202 -13.95 9.12 -9.63
N ILE A 203 -14.93 8.41 -10.19
CA ILE A 203 -16.36 8.74 -10.11
C ILE A 203 -16.81 8.88 -8.65
N ARG A 204 -16.40 7.95 -7.78
CA ARG A 204 -16.78 7.95 -6.37
C ARG A 204 -16.31 9.23 -5.66
N ALA A 205 -15.15 9.76 -5.99
CA ALA A 205 -14.62 10.97 -5.35
C ALA A 205 -15.52 12.21 -5.57
N TRP A 206 -16.21 12.26 -6.70
CA TRP A 206 -17.19 13.31 -7.01
C TRP A 206 -18.55 13.01 -6.39
N LEU A 207 -19.09 11.82 -6.64
CA LEU A 207 -20.46 11.46 -6.27
C LEU A 207 -20.67 11.46 -4.75
N PHE A 208 -19.68 11.01 -3.98
CA PHE A 208 -19.84 10.81 -2.55
C PHE A 208 -19.37 12.00 -1.71
N TYR A 209 -18.64 12.97 -2.27
CA TYR A 209 -18.20 14.14 -1.51
C TYR A 209 -19.39 14.85 -0.84
N GLY A 210 -19.24 15.18 0.44
CA GLY A 210 -20.27 15.86 1.24
C GLY A 210 -21.41 14.97 1.73
N ARG A 211 -21.52 13.71 1.26
CA ARG A 211 -22.53 12.77 1.76
C ARG A 211 -22.17 12.26 3.16
N LYS A 212 -23.17 12.10 4.03
CA LYS A 212 -23.02 11.55 5.39
C LYS A 212 -22.85 10.02 5.36
N LEU A 213 -21.69 9.54 4.92
CA LEU A 213 -21.34 8.12 4.94
C LEU A 213 -20.62 7.74 6.24
N SER A 214 -20.90 6.55 6.78
CA SER A 214 -20.16 6.03 7.92
C SER A 214 -18.77 5.54 7.50
N VAL A 215 -17.81 5.53 8.43
CA VAL A 215 -16.45 5.03 8.20
C VAL A 215 -16.45 3.59 7.65
N LYS A 216 -17.37 2.75 8.13
CA LYS A 216 -17.56 1.38 7.63
C LYS A 216 -17.97 1.36 6.16
N LYS A 217 -18.94 2.19 5.76
CA LYS A 217 -19.39 2.26 4.35
C LYS A 217 -18.26 2.76 3.45
N ILE A 218 -17.53 3.79 3.87
CA ILE A 218 -16.36 4.29 3.15
C ILE A 218 -15.33 3.17 2.97
N GLY A 219 -15.00 2.44 4.03
CA GLY A 219 -14.08 1.30 3.96
C GLY A 219 -14.53 0.18 3.01
N ILE A 220 -15.82 -0.15 2.98
CA ILE A 220 -16.38 -1.13 2.04
C ILE A 220 -16.21 -0.63 0.60
N PHE A 221 -16.52 0.64 0.32
CA PHE A 221 -16.32 1.20 -1.01
C PHE A 221 -14.85 1.21 -1.43
N GLU A 222 -13.91 1.48 -0.51
CA GLU A 222 -12.47 1.39 -0.82
C GLU A 222 -12.05 -0.03 -1.14
N LEU A 223 -12.56 -1.01 -0.38
CA LEU A 223 -12.28 -2.42 -0.65
C LEU A 223 -12.82 -2.85 -2.03
N VAL A 224 -14.07 -2.47 -2.36
CA VAL A 224 -14.66 -2.77 -3.67
C VAL A 224 -13.84 -2.12 -4.80
N ASN A 225 -13.44 -0.86 -4.66
CA ASN A 225 -12.59 -0.20 -5.65
C ASN A 225 -11.23 -0.91 -5.78
N ALA A 226 -10.63 -1.34 -4.67
CA ALA A 226 -9.35 -2.05 -4.69
C ALA A 226 -9.48 -3.41 -5.40
N CYS A 227 -10.58 -4.12 -5.20
CA CYS A 227 -10.87 -5.35 -5.94
C CYS A 227 -11.05 -5.09 -7.43
N VAL A 228 -11.80 -4.06 -7.83
CA VAL A 228 -11.98 -3.72 -9.25
C VAL A 228 -10.64 -3.35 -9.90
N PHE A 229 -9.85 -2.50 -9.23
CA PHE A 229 -8.51 -2.14 -9.69
C PHE A 229 -7.61 -3.38 -9.85
N LEU A 230 -7.55 -4.23 -8.81
CA LEU A 230 -6.80 -5.48 -8.84
C LEU A 230 -7.23 -6.36 -10.01
N THR A 231 -8.53 -6.62 -10.17
CA THR A 231 -9.04 -7.48 -11.24
C THR A 231 -8.72 -6.93 -12.63
N VAL A 232 -8.96 -5.64 -12.87
CA VAL A 232 -8.72 -5.04 -14.18
C VAL A 232 -7.23 -5.06 -14.53
N VAL A 233 -6.36 -4.65 -13.61
CA VAL A 233 -4.91 -4.61 -13.86
C VAL A 233 -4.34 -6.04 -13.99
N SER A 234 -4.82 -7.00 -13.21
CA SER A 234 -4.44 -8.41 -13.37
C SER A 234 -4.81 -8.94 -14.76
N VAL A 235 -6.03 -8.68 -15.25
CA VAL A 235 -6.44 -9.13 -16.59
C VAL A 235 -5.62 -8.44 -17.69
N PHE A 236 -5.21 -7.19 -17.47
CA PHE A 236 -4.29 -6.48 -18.37
C PHE A 236 -2.92 -7.15 -18.41
N LEU A 237 -2.31 -7.38 -17.25
CA LEU A 237 -0.99 -8.02 -17.16
C LEU A 237 -0.96 -9.42 -17.78
N LEU A 238 -2.05 -10.18 -17.69
CA LEU A 238 -2.14 -11.54 -18.27
C LEU A 238 -2.34 -11.58 -19.79
N ARG A 239 -2.58 -10.43 -20.44
CA ARG A 239 -2.87 -10.34 -21.88
C ARG A 239 -1.73 -9.73 -22.70
N ILE A 240 -0.64 -9.39 -22.04
CA ILE A 240 0.57 -8.83 -22.64
C ILE A 240 1.57 -9.98 -22.78
#